data_AF-A0AAW8L1C6-F1
#
_entry.id   AF-A0AAW8L1C6-F1
#
_cell.length_a   1.000
_cell.length_b   1.000
_cell.length_c   1.000
_cell.angle_alpha   90.00
_cell.angle_beta   90.00
_cell.angle_gamma   90.00
#
_symmetry.space_group_name_H-M   'P 1'
#
loop_
_entity.id
_entity.type
_entity.pdbx_description
1 polymer ?
#
loop_
_entity_poly.entity_id
_entity_poly.type
_entity_poly.pdbx_seq_one_letter_code
_entity_poly.pdbx_strand_id
1 'polypeptide(L)'
;MHIQKDWLHILINFYDHIIISSSDNEYHIVDINLVALGIKTAARVVYADENDCLQHTELFHPFESIASNLSGFSFKVFNNCKFKPRVEIKFSPSKILQKHNVFGPKSGFHAVCDVLTSLHLLYPELIQYLDISNAEVLAIDYTASARMKSKTELKQVQDFLRNISNKSLRKSNKSASFDSTIYWGSENSRRLNRKCYDKHEELLNEINDLKKKAGKGNLQAIDSLKFLDCESVIEFSKYLLRFEVRLKNQWLYENGVPLNLWQFFAFERDNPTLGIELWQKAFSPLFEGFENMSMKIYNDDEILNKISIVHDKITRTGRLSKVKSINLFNFYLSIRTLGYDKVKEITSNSKFYENVKYILDCDFCSKFELQNLKSIDEKNVVPFLKLIEIDFSNQLPVDYVEPTSSHAHIYKHLIPNFSKAS
;
A
#
# COMPACT_ATOMS: atom_id res chain seq x y z
N MET A 1 19.83 0.02 8.66
CA MET A 1 18.48 -0.47 8.31
C MET A 1 17.66 0.67 7.74
N HIS A 2 16.90 0.42 6.69
CA HIS A 2 16.17 1.42 5.92
C HIS A 2 14.82 0.86 5.48
N ILE A 3 13.82 1.72 5.42
CA ILE A 3 12.54 1.47 4.76
C ILE A 3 12.13 2.75 4.05
N GLN A 4 11.70 2.61 2.79
CA GLN A 4 11.35 3.75 1.96
C GLN A 4 9.94 4.25 2.32
N LYS A 5 9.79 5.57 2.46
CA LYS A 5 8.49 6.24 2.50
C LYS A 5 8.07 6.61 1.07
N ASP A 6 7.20 5.81 0.47
CA ASP A 6 6.92 5.88 -0.96
C ASP A 6 5.84 6.90 -1.32
N TRP A 7 4.89 7.13 -0.42
CA TRP A 7 3.76 8.03 -0.63
C TRP A 7 3.25 8.64 0.68
N LEU A 8 2.78 9.87 0.59
CA LEU A 8 2.20 10.61 1.70
C LEU A 8 0.92 11.32 1.25
N HIS A 9 -0.09 11.29 2.11
CA HIS A 9 -1.34 12.04 1.96
C HIS A 9 -1.54 12.85 3.22
N ILE A 10 -1.52 14.16 3.04
CA ILE A 10 -1.73 15.13 4.10
C ILE A 10 -3.01 15.91 3.86
N LEU A 11 -3.58 16.41 4.95
CA LEU A 11 -4.64 17.39 4.92
C LEU A 11 -4.20 18.66 5.63
N ILE A 12 -4.69 19.79 5.17
CA ILE A 12 -4.48 21.09 5.81
C ILE A 12 -5.84 21.79 5.85
N ASN A 13 -6.33 22.08 7.04
CA ASN A 13 -7.61 22.75 7.19
C ASN A 13 -7.49 24.25 6.85
N PHE A 14 -8.60 24.82 6.38
CA PHE A 14 -8.74 26.28 6.34
C PHE A 14 -8.85 26.82 7.77
N TYR A 15 -8.41 28.07 7.99
CA TYR A 15 -8.66 28.77 9.25
C TYR A 15 -10.18 28.97 9.47
N ASP A 16 -10.62 28.97 10.73
CA ASP A 16 -12.06 28.99 11.03
C ASP A 16 -12.78 30.28 10.57
N HIS A 17 -12.07 31.41 10.51
CA HIS A 17 -12.66 32.71 10.18
C HIS A 17 -13.09 32.87 8.70
N ILE A 18 -12.69 31.94 7.83
CA ILE A 18 -13.08 31.89 6.41
C ILE A 18 -14.04 30.74 6.11
N ILE A 19 -14.54 30.06 7.15
CA ILE A 19 -15.47 28.93 7.00
C ILE A 19 -16.85 29.40 7.43
N ILE A 20 -17.81 29.32 6.51
CA ILE A 20 -19.23 29.51 6.77
C ILE A 20 -19.86 28.13 6.95
N SER A 21 -20.50 27.91 8.11
CA SER A 21 -21.18 26.65 8.42
C SER A 21 -22.68 26.84 8.45
N SER A 22 -23.43 25.82 8.04
CA SER A 22 -24.89 25.79 8.21
C SER A 22 -25.27 25.81 9.69
N SER A 23 -26.51 26.21 10.00
CA SER A 23 -27.00 26.30 11.39
C SER A 23 -27.00 24.96 12.14
N ASP A 24 -27.12 23.85 11.41
CA ASP A 24 -27.03 22.48 11.91
C ASP A 24 -25.59 21.90 11.88
N ASN A 25 -24.62 22.67 11.37
CA ASN A 25 -23.22 22.30 11.25
C ASN A 25 -22.96 21.04 10.37
N GLU A 26 -23.90 20.67 9.51
CA GLU A 26 -23.79 19.54 8.58
C GLU A 26 -23.07 19.91 7.27
N TYR A 27 -23.02 21.20 6.93
CA TYR A 27 -22.45 21.70 5.68
C TYR A 27 -21.55 22.90 5.93
N HIS A 28 -20.39 22.90 5.29
CA HIS A 28 -19.40 23.95 5.40
C HIS A 28 -18.96 24.43 4.02
N ILE A 29 -18.86 25.74 3.89
CA ILE A 29 -18.39 26.43 2.69
C ILE A 29 -17.21 27.32 3.07
N VAL A 30 -16.19 27.36 2.22
CA VAL A 30 -15.11 28.35 2.37
C VAL A 30 -15.51 29.63 1.67
N ASP A 31 -15.44 30.75 2.39
CA ASP A 31 -15.71 32.10 1.87
C ASP A 31 -14.53 32.64 1.06
N ILE A 32 -14.16 31.90 0.01
CA ILE A 32 -13.11 32.29 -0.95
C ILE A 32 -13.58 31.99 -2.36
N ASN A 33 -13.26 32.89 -3.30
CA ASN A 33 -13.51 32.66 -4.72
C ASN A 33 -12.33 31.88 -5.33
N LEU A 34 -12.47 30.55 -5.42
CA LEU A 34 -11.42 29.68 -5.99
C LEU A 34 -11.00 30.08 -7.41
N VAL A 35 -11.93 30.58 -8.23
CA VAL A 35 -11.63 31.01 -9.60
C VAL A 35 -10.74 32.25 -9.59
N ALA A 36 -11.02 33.20 -8.70
CA ALA A 36 -10.18 34.38 -8.51
C ALA A 36 -8.77 34.03 -8.02
N LEU A 37 -8.64 32.95 -7.24
CA LEU A 37 -7.34 32.41 -6.80
C LEU A 37 -6.58 31.65 -7.90
N GLY A 38 -7.13 31.57 -9.13
CA GLY A 38 -6.53 30.82 -10.24
C GLY A 38 -6.60 29.30 -10.08
N ILE A 39 -7.40 28.80 -9.14
CA ILE A 39 -7.57 27.36 -8.90
C ILE A 39 -8.53 26.79 -9.93
N LYS A 40 -8.16 25.65 -10.53
CA LYS A 40 -9.01 25.00 -11.52
C LYS A 40 -10.33 24.55 -10.90
N THR A 41 -11.45 25.05 -11.41
CA THR A 41 -12.79 24.63 -10.96
C THR A 41 -13.54 23.86 -12.05
N ALA A 42 -14.37 22.92 -11.63
CA ALA A 42 -15.36 22.26 -12.46
C ALA A 42 -16.76 22.48 -11.86
N ALA A 43 -17.78 22.51 -12.71
CA ALA A 43 -19.19 22.57 -12.29
C ALA A 43 -19.80 21.17 -12.28
N ARG A 44 -20.68 20.89 -11.30
CA ARG A 44 -21.45 19.64 -11.29
C ARG A 44 -22.65 19.71 -12.23
N VAL A 45 -23.27 20.89 -12.32
CA VAL A 45 -24.39 21.15 -13.21
C VAL A 45 -24.13 22.43 -13.98
N VAL A 46 -24.39 22.37 -15.28
CA VAL A 46 -24.37 23.52 -16.19
C VAL A 46 -25.74 23.56 -16.86
N TYR A 47 -26.38 24.72 -16.88
CA TYR A 47 -27.71 24.91 -17.47
C TYR A 47 -27.77 26.23 -18.21
N ALA A 48 -28.67 26.35 -19.19
CA ALA A 48 -28.99 27.62 -19.82
C ALA A 48 -30.12 28.30 -19.03
N ASP A 49 -29.99 29.58 -18.73
CA ASP A 49 -31.08 30.36 -18.15
C ASP A 49 -32.11 30.79 -19.22
N GLU A 50 -33.09 31.58 -18.80
CA GLU A 50 -34.17 32.11 -19.66
C GLU A 50 -33.67 33.01 -20.81
N ASN A 51 -32.41 33.47 -20.75
CA ASN A 51 -31.77 34.27 -21.79
C ASN A 51 -30.74 33.46 -22.60
N ASP A 52 -30.82 32.12 -22.57
CA ASP A 52 -29.87 31.19 -23.18
C ASP A 52 -28.41 31.38 -22.69
N CYS A 53 -28.22 32.01 -21.53
CA CYS A 53 -26.90 32.22 -20.95
C CYS A 53 -26.48 31.01 -20.11
N LEU A 54 -25.25 30.54 -20.29
CA LEU A 54 -24.69 29.41 -19.54
C LEU A 54 -24.47 29.79 -18.08
N GLN A 55 -25.22 29.14 -17.21
CA GLN A 55 -25.09 29.20 -15.76
C GLN A 55 -24.55 27.88 -15.21
N HIS A 56 -24.04 27.92 -13.98
CA HIS A 56 -23.51 26.75 -13.30
C HIS A 56 -23.94 26.72 -11.83
N THR A 57 -24.03 25.50 -11.28
CA THR A 57 -24.15 25.30 -9.83
C THR A 57 -23.02 24.42 -9.31
N GLU A 58 -22.70 24.60 -8.02
CA GLU A 58 -21.79 23.74 -7.26
C GLU A 58 -20.39 23.61 -7.88
N LEU A 59 -19.65 24.72 -7.94
CA LEU A 59 -18.23 24.70 -8.30
C LEU A 59 -17.43 23.89 -7.28
N PHE A 60 -16.59 22.99 -7.80
CA PHE A 60 -15.66 22.20 -7.00
C PHE A 60 -14.29 22.12 -7.68
N HIS A 61 -13.26 21.88 -6.89
CA HIS A 61 -11.93 21.59 -7.41
C HIS A 61 -11.76 20.07 -7.61
N PRO A 62 -11.55 19.54 -8.84
CA PRO A 62 -11.07 18.17 -9.03
C PRO A 62 -9.66 17.99 -8.41
N PHE A 63 -9.15 16.76 -8.30
CA PHE A 63 -7.72 16.62 -7.98
C PHE A 63 -6.90 17.16 -9.16
N GLU A 64 -6.07 18.16 -8.87
CA GLU A 64 -5.19 18.78 -9.84
C GLU A 64 -3.76 18.27 -9.62
N SER A 65 -3.19 17.68 -10.66
CA SER A 65 -1.76 17.39 -10.73
C SER A 65 -1.04 18.65 -11.19
N ILE A 66 -0.09 19.11 -10.39
CA ILE A 66 0.62 20.35 -10.72
C ILE A 66 1.66 20.07 -11.80
N ALA A 67 1.57 20.79 -12.90
CA ALA A 67 2.52 20.76 -14.01
C ALA A 67 3.78 21.59 -13.70
N SER A 68 4.48 21.30 -12.60
CA SER A 68 5.72 21.98 -12.21
C SER A 68 6.95 21.11 -12.45
N ASN A 69 8.14 21.68 -12.23
CA ASN A 69 9.39 20.92 -12.10
C ASN A 69 9.32 19.86 -10.98
N LEU A 70 8.29 19.87 -10.13
CA LEU A 70 8.00 18.88 -9.09
C LEU A 70 6.85 17.96 -9.53
N SER A 71 7.06 17.29 -10.67
CA SER A 71 6.30 16.10 -11.04
C SER A 71 6.20 15.14 -9.84
N GLY A 72 4.97 14.79 -9.44
CA GLY A 72 4.76 13.80 -8.37
C GLY A 72 3.83 14.19 -7.23
N PHE A 73 3.20 15.36 -7.25
CA PHE A 73 2.08 15.67 -6.34
C PHE A 73 0.80 16.14 -7.04
N SER A 74 -0.32 15.87 -6.39
CA SER A 74 -1.62 16.42 -6.71
C SER A 74 -2.28 16.96 -5.46
N PHE A 75 -3.14 17.95 -5.61
CA PHE A 75 -3.91 18.50 -4.50
C PHE A 75 -5.37 18.68 -4.89
N LYS A 76 -6.23 18.78 -3.88
CA LYS A 76 -7.65 19.10 -4.04
C LYS A 76 -8.08 20.02 -2.93
N VAL A 77 -8.84 21.04 -3.32
CA VAL A 77 -9.53 21.94 -2.38
C VAL A 77 -10.93 21.41 -2.17
N PHE A 78 -11.25 21.07 -0.92
CA PHE A 78 -12.57 20.70 -0.47
C PHE A 78 -13.24 21.95 0.11
N ASN A 79 -13.89 22.73 -0.76
CA ASN A 79 -14.46 24.04 -0.46
C ASN A 79 -15.94 24.03 -0.07
N ASN A 80 -16.69 22.98 -0.44
CA ASN A 80 -18.10 22.80 -0.09
C ASN A 80 -18.32 21.33 0.29
N CYS A 81 -18.40 21.03 1.59
CA CYS A 81 -18.29 19.67 2.13
C CYS A 81 -19.08 19.47 3.43
N LYS A 82 -19.36 18.20 3.76
CA LYS A 82 -19.95 17.76 5.04
C LYS A 82 -18.95 17.63 6.21
N PHE A 83 -17.75 18.12 5.99
CA PHE A 83 -16.65 18.07 6.95
C PHE A 83 -15.87 19.36 6.83
N LYS A 84 -15.05 19.65 7.85
CA LYS A 84 -14.25 20.88 7.88
C LYS A 84 -13.51 21.08 6.55
N PRO A 85 -13.76 22.19 5.83
CA PRO A 85 -13.12 22.45 4.57
C PRO A 85 -11.60 22.42 4.69
N ARG A 86 -10.95 21.86 3.67
CA ARG A 86 -9.52 21.55 3.72
C ARG A 86 -8.90 21.42 2.34
N VAL A 87 -7.59 21.46 2.31
CA VAL A 87 -6.78 21.05 1.16
C VAL A 87 -6.18 19.69 1.47
N GLU A 88 -6.41 18.72 0.58
CA GLU A 88 -5.72 17.44 0.64
C GLU A 88 -4.63 17.39 -0.41
N ILE A 89 -3.41 16.98 -0.01
CA ILE A 89 -2.24 16.91 -0.89
C ILE A 89 -1.70 15.48 -0.86
N LYS A 90 -1.44 14.92 -2.04
CA LYS A 90 -1.00 13.54 -2.25
C LYS A 90 0.27 13.53 -3.08
N PHE A 91 1.33 12.88 -2.61
CA PHE A 91 2.60 12.86 -3.32
C PHE A 91 3.50 11.69 -2.96
N SER A 92 4.48 11.41 -3.83
CA SER A 92 5.55 10.47 -3.53
C SER A 92 6.81 11.23 -3.10
N PRO A 93 7.31 11.05 -1.86
CA PRO A 93 8.54 11.68 -1.42
C PRO A 93 9.73 11.41 -2.34
N SER A 94 9.89 10.16 -2.81
CA SER A 94 10.94 9.78 -3.76
C SER A 94 10.80 10.51 -5.10
N LYS A 95 9.60 10.56 -5.70
CA LYS A 95 9.42 11.26 -6.99
C LYS A 95 9.62 12.78 -6.86
N ILE A 96 9.24 13.36 -5.72
CA ILE A 96 9.47 14.77 -5.44
C ILE A 96 10.98 15.09 -5.35
N LEU A 97 11.74 14.30 -4.59
CA LEU A 97 13.14 14.59 -4.29
C LEU A 97 14.14 14.10 -5.36
N GLN A 98 13.83 12.99 -6.06
CA GLN A 98 14.76 12.32 -6.98
C GLN A 98 14.10 11.77 -8.25
N LYS A 99 12.83 12.09 -8.53
CA LYS A 99 12.11 11.77 -9.79
C LYS A 99 11.79 10.30 -10.09
N HIS A 100 12.25 9.37 -9.27
CA HIS A 100 11.85 7.96 -9.34
C HIS A 100 11.52 7.42 -7.95
N ASN A 101 10.92 6.24 -7.86
CA ASN A 101 10.57 5.61 -6.59
C ASN A 101 11.07 4.16 -6.46
N VAL A 102 12.11 3.81 -7.22
CA VAL A 102 12.80 2.51 -7.14
C VAL A 102 13.51 2.32 -5.80
N PHE A 103 14.04 3.39 -5.22
CA PHE A 103 14.48 3.51 -3.84
C PHE A 103 14.19 4.95 -3.42
N GLY A 104 14.36 5.31 -2.16
CA GLY A 104 14.01 6.67 -1.75
C GLY A 104 14.27 6.99 -0.29
N PRO A 105 13.79 8.16 0.15
CA PRO A 105 14.08 8.69 1.47
C PRO A 105 13.38 7.88 2.56
N LYS A 106 13.98 7.89 3.75
CA LYS A 106 13.35 7.35 4.96
C LYS A 106 12.32 8.33 5.50
N SER A 107 12.63 9.64 5.46
CA SER A 107 11.73 10.69 5.94
C SER A 107 10.94 11.35 4.81
N GLY A 108 9.73 11.80 5.11
CA GLY A 108 8.92 12.59 4.17
C GLY A 108 9.15 14.10 4.29
N PHE A 109 9.93 14.54 5.28
CA PHE A 109 10.01 15.95 5.68
C PHE A 109 10.49 16.87 4.56
N HIS A 110 11.61 16.52 3.90
CA HIS A 110 12.14 17.35 2.82
C HIS A 110 11.17 17.44 1.63
N ALA A 111 10.49 16.34 1.30
CA ALA A 111 9.47 16.34 0.25
C ALA A 111 8.26 17.20 0.62
N VAL A 112 7.80 17.18 1.89
CA VAL A 112 6.76 18.11 2.37
C VAL A 112 7.20 19.56 2.17
N CYS A 113 8.45 19.90 2.50
CA CYS A 113 8.96 21.26 2.34
C CYS A 113 8.90 21.73 0.88
N ASP A 114 9.34 20.90 -0.07
CA ASP A 114 9.30 21.24 -1.50
C ASP A 114 7.87 21.32 -2.05
N VAL A 115 6.98 20.44 -1.60
CA VAL A 115 5.57 20.46 -1.99
C VAL A 115 4.85 21.70 -1.47
N LEU A 116 5.04 22.07 -0.20
CA LEU A 116 4.42 23.27 0.38
C LEU A 116 4.97 24.55 -0.24
N THR A 117 6.28 24.64 -0.46
CA THR A 117 6.88 25.77 -1.17
C THR A 117 6.35 25.89 -2.59
N SER A 118 6.19 24.78 -3.30
CA SER A 118 5.62 24.79 -4.66
C SER A 118 4.19 25.28 -4.66
N LEU A 119 3.39 24.82 -3.70
CA LEU A 119 2.01 25.27 -3.55
C LEU A 119 1.96 26.78 -3.24
N HIS A 120 2.88 27.28 -2.41
CA HIS A 120 3.02 28.71 -2.12
C HIS A 120 3.41 29.54 -3.35
N LEU A 121 4.36 29.07 -4.16
CA LEU A 121 4.77 29.78 -5.37
C LEU A 121 3.68 29.85 -6.43
N LEU A 122 2.84 28.81 -6.52
CA LEU A 122 1.77 28.73 -7.52
C LEU A 122 0.47 29.38 -7.07
N TYR A 123 0.14 29.24 -5.79
CA TYR A 123 -1.11 29.75 -5.20
C TYR A 123 -0.81 30.49 -3.88
N PRO A 124 -0.13 31.65 -3.93
CA PRO A 124 0.31 32.37 -2.74
C PRO A 124 -0.85 32.83 -1.86
N GLU A 125 -1.98 33.20 -2.45
CA GLU A 125 -3.19 33.59 -1.71
C GLU A 125 -3.84 32.38 -1.02
N LEU A 126 -3.91 31.22 -1.68
CA LEU A 126 -4.46 29.99 -1.08
C LEU A 126 -3.73 29.62 0.21
N ILE A 127 -2.40 29.70 0.22
CA ILE A 127 -1.60 29.35 1.40
C ILE A 127 -1.93 30.22 2.62
N GLN A 128 -2.26 31.50 2.42
CA GLN A 128 -2.56 32.42 3.53
C GLN A 128 -3.82 32.00 4.31
N TYR A 129 -4.69 31.22 3.69
CA TYR A 129 -5.94 30.72 4.25
C TYR A 129 -5.79 29.38 5.00
N LEU A 130 -4.63 28.73 4.92
CA LEU A 130 -4.42 27.38 5.43
C LEU A 130 -3.65 27.36 6.76
N ASP A 131 -4.13 26.54 7.69
CA ASP A 131 -3.44 26.27 8.95
C ASP A 131 -2.33 25.21 8.75
N ILE A 132 -1.22 25.65 8.17
CA ILE A 132 -0.04 24.80 7.91
C ILE A 132 0.49 24.17 9.21
N SER A 133 0.37 24.86 10.35
CA SER A 133 0.89 24.40 11.64
C SER A 133 0.12 23.20 12.19
N ASN A 134 -1.16 23.08 11.83
CA ASN A 134 -2.02 21.95 12.20
C ASN A 134 -2.32 21.00 11.03
N ALA A 135 -1.43 20.93 10.04
CA ALA A 135 -1.50 19.91 9.00
C ALA A 135 -1.52 18.49 9.61
N GLU A 136 -2.27 17.57 9.01
CA GLU A 136 -2.40 16.19 9.50
C GLU A 136 -2.03 15.16 8.43
N VAL A 137 -1.56 14.00 8.89
CA VAL A 137 -1.31 12.81 8.07
C VAL A 137 -2.61 12.03 7.91
N LEU A 138 -3.11 11.93 6.67
CA LEU A 138 -4.22 11.06 6.31
C LEU A 138 -3.79 9.63 6.01
N ALA A 139 -2.64 9.46 5.35
CA ALA A 139 -2.08 8.14 5.06
C ALA A 139 -0.60 8.21 4.67
N ILE A 140 0.12 7.11 4.91
CA ILE A 140 1.54 6.93 4.58
C ILE A 140 1.71 5.57 3.91
N ASP A 141 2.49 5.49 2.83
CA ASP A 141 2.93 4.22 2.26
C ASP A 141 4.38 3.93 2.66
N TYR A 142 4.61 2.78 3.28
CA TYR A 142 5.95 2.23 3.53
C TYR A 142 6.21 1.05 2.59
N THR A 143 7.41 1.00 2.03
CA THR A 143 7.83 -0.06 1.10
C THR A 143 9.15 -0.69 1.50
N ALA A 144 9.20 -2.01 1.43
CA ALA A 144 10.42 -2.80 1.49
C ALA A 144 10.39 -3.85 0.39
N SER A 145 11.57 -4.26 -0.09
CA SER A 145 11.69 -5.24 -1.16
C SER A 145 12.50 -6.45 -0.72
N ALA A 146 12.07 -7.63 -1.14
CA ALA A 146 12.91 -8.83 -1.17
C ALA A 146 13.57 -8.93 -2.55
N ARG A 147 14.85 -9.33 -2.59
CA ARG A 147 15.58 -9.53 -3.85
C ARG A 147 15.64 -11.02 -4.18
N MET A 148 14.98 -11.41 -5.26
CA MET A 148 14.98 -12.79 -5.75
C MET A 148 16.25 -13.05 -6.56
N LYS A 149 16.64 -14.32 -6.74
CA LYS A 149 17.83 -14.66 -7.55
C LYS A 149 17.58 -14.57 -9.04
N SER A 150 16.33 -14.71 -9.48
CA SER A 150 15.95 -14.70 -10.89
C SER A 150 14.50 -14.29 -11.10
N LYS A 151 14.14 -13.98 -12.36
CA LYS A 151 12.76 -13.71 -12.77
C LYS A 151 11.84 -14.92 -12.56
N THR A 152 12.35 -16.13 -12.77
CA THR A 152 11.59 -17.37 -12.57
C THR A 152 11.21 -17.54 -11.10
N GLU A 153 12.18 -17.34 -10.21
CA GLU A 153 11.97 -17.39 -8.76
C GLU A 153 10.96 -16.32 -8.31
N LEU A 154 11.09 -15.09 -8.82
CA LEU A 154 10.14 -14.02 -8.54
C LEU A 154 8.70 -14.39 -8.90
N LYS A 155 8.49 -14.95 -10.10
CA LYS A 155 7.16 -15.39 -10.55
C LYS A 155 6.60 -16.52 -9.68
N GLN A 156 7.42 -17.51 -9.33
CA GLN A 156 7.02 -18.59 -8.44
C GLN A 156 6.55 -18.06 -7.07
N VAL A 157 7.29 -17.10 -6.51
CA VAL A 157 6.92 -16.45 -5.25
C VAL A 157 5.63 -15.65 -5.39
N GLN A 158 5.46 -14.90 -6.49
CA GLN A 158 4.21 -14.17 -6.74
C GLN A 158 3.00 -15.09 -6.87
N ASP A 159 3.11 -16.19 -7.60
CA ASP A 159 2.04 -17.16 -7.77
C ASP A 159 1.65 -17.80 -6.43
N PHE A 160 2.65 -18.12 -5.61
CA PHE A 160 2.42 -18.60 -4.24
C PHE A 160 1.66 -17.57 -3.39
N LEU A 161 2.16 -16.33 -3.36
CA LEU A 161 1.60 -15.22 -2.59
C LEU A 161 0.17 -14.86 -3.00
N ARG A 162 -0.18 -15.02 -4.28
CA ARG A 162 -1.51 -14.75 -4.83
C ARG A 162 -2.58 -15.66 -4.23
N ASN A 163 -2.21 -16.88 -3.87
CA ASN A 163 -3.12 -17.87 -3.30
C ASN A 163 -3.30 -17.75 -1.78
N ILE A 164 -2.47 -16.95 -1.12
CA ILE A 164 -2.49 -16.81 0.33
C ILE A 164 -3.70 -16.00 0.81
N SER A 165 -4.36 -16.51 1.85
CA SER A 165 -5.26 -15.70 2.67
C SER A 165 -5.20 -16.07 4.15
N ASN A 166 -5.02 -15.06 5.02
CA ASN A 166 -4.91 -15.26 6.45
C ASN A 166 -5.35 -14.07 7.29
N LYS A 167 -6.18 -14.29 8.32
CA LYS A 167 -6.68 -13.24 9.20
C LYS A 167 -7.19 -12.01 8.40
N SER A 168 -6.46 -10.89 8.44
CA SER A 168 -6.77 -9.66 7.70
C SER A 168 -6.25 -9.63 6.25
N LEU A 169 -5.38 -10.56 5.84
CA LEU A 169 -4.93 -10.77 4.45
C LEU A 169 -5.98 -11.58 3.69
N ARG A 170 -7.02 -10.90 3.21
CA ARG A 170 -8.00 -11.52 2.32
C ARG A 170 -7.57 -11.28 0.87
N LYS A 171 -7.78 -12.26 -0.01
CA LYS A 171 -7.59 -12.08 -1.45
C LYS A 171 -8.44 -10.89 -1.93
N SER A 172 -7.84 -10.00 -2.71
CA SER A 172 -8.57 -8.89 -3.33
C SER A 172 -9.15 -9.31 -4.67
N ASN A 173 -10.33 -8.79 -5.01
CA ASN A 173 -10.92 -8.95 -6.34
C ASN A 173 -10.10 -8.22 -7.43
N LYS A 174 -9.22 -7.29 -7.04
CA LYS A 174 -8.34 -6.53 -7.94
C LYS A 174 -7.19 -7.38 -8.50
N SER A 175 -6.84 -8.47 -7.82
CA SER A 175 -5.73 -9.36 -8.20
C SER A 175 -6.00 -10.14 -9.50
N ALA A 176 -7.24 -10.13 -10.01
CA ALA A 176 -7.61 -10.69 -11.30
C ALA A 176 -7.31 -9.75 -12.49
N SER A 177 -7.04 -8.46 -12.22
CA SER A 177 -6.89 -7.43 -13.25
C SER A 177 -5.44 -6.99 -13.52
N PHE A 178 -4.49 -7.37 -12.66
CA PHE A 178 -3.08 -6.97 -12.77
C PHE A 178 -2.18 -8.20 -12.60
N ASP A 179 -1.55 -8.63 -13.68
CA ASP A 179 -0.81 -9.89 -13.73
C ASP A 179 0.40 -9.89 -12.79
N SER A 180 1.11 -8.76 -12.66
CA SER A 180 2.32 -8.63 -11.82
C SER A 180 2.11 -8.00 -10.44
N THR A 181 0.86 -7.73 -10.02
CA THR A 181 0.56 -7.14 -8.70
C THR A 181 -0.48 -7.94 -7.91
N ILE A 182 -0.16 -8.21 -6.65
CA ILE A 182 -1.01 -8.92 -5.69
C ILE A 182 -1.53 -7.90 -4.69
N TYR A 183 -2.85 -7.87 -4.50
CA TYR A 183 -3.50 -7.01 -3.50
C TYR A 183 -4.11 -7.86 -2.39
N TRP A 184 -3.95 -7.40 -1.14
CA TRP A 184 -4.62 -7.99 0.02
C TRP A 184 -5.52 -6.99 0.73
N GLY A 185 -6.74 -7.44 1.08
CA GLY A 185 -7.76 -6.66 1.76
C GLY A 185 -8.67 -5.87 0.82
N SER A 186 -9.63 -5.16 1.42
CA SER A 186 -10.57 -4.29 0.69
C SER A 186 -9.90 -2.98 0.31
N GLU A 187 -10.13 -2.49 -0.92
CA GLU A 187 -9.67 -1.17 -1.38
C GLU A 187 -10.19 -0.04 -0.47
N ASN A 188 -11.46 -0.15 -0.05
CA ASN A 188 -12.15 0.81 0.80
C ASN A 188 -11.85 0.65 2.30
N SER A 189 -10.87 -0.18 2.67
CA SER A 189 -10.42 -0.32 4.05
C SER A 189 -10.09 1.04 4.66
N ARG A 190 -10.69 1.39 5.80
CA ARG A 190 -10.40 2.65 6.52
C ARG A 190 -9.07 2.63 7.28
N ARG A 191 -8.47 1.45 7.46
CA ARG A 191 -7.27 1.25 8.29
C ARG A 191 -5.99 1.12 7.47
N LEU A 192 -5.95 0.20 6.52
CA LEU A 192 -4.76 -0.05 5.71
C LEU A 192 -5.05 -0.76 4.39
N ASN A 193 -4.11 -0.69 3.45
CA ASN A 193 -4.10 -1.49 2.22
C ASN A 193 -2.70 -2.10 2.03
N ARG A 194 -2.62 -3.34 1.53
CA ARG A 194 -1.34 -4.02 1.28
C ARG A 194 -1.28 -4.49 -0.17
N LYS A 195 -0.10 -4.39 -0.77
CA LYS A 195 0.16 -4.96 -2.09
C LYS A 195 1.59 -5.47 -2.20
N CYS A 196 1.80 -6.37 -3.16
CA CYS A 196 3.11 -6.89 -3.52
C CYS A 196 3.24 -6.95 -5.04
N TYR A 197 4.37 -6.53 -5.61
CA TYR A 197 4.55 -6.42 -7.06
C TYR A 197 6.01 -6.54 -7.51
N ASP A 198 6.20 -6.91 -8.79
CA ASP A 198 7.51 -6.85 -9.45
C ASP A 198 7.86 -5.38 -9.72
N LYS A 199 8.86 -4.85 -9.01
CA LYS A 199 9.26 -3.44 -9.16
C LYS A 199 10.00 -3.17 -10.47
N HIS A 200 10.69 -4.16 -11.02
CA HIS A 200 11.38 -4.01 -12.29
C HIS A 200 10.37 -3.90 -13.43
N GLU A 201 9.37 -4.78 -13.44
CA GLU A 201 8.31 -4.75 -14.46
C GLU A 201 7.49 -3.45 -14.37
N GLU A 202 7.17 -2.99 -13.16
CA GLU A 202 6.48 -1.71 -12.95
C GLU A 202 7.30 -0.52 -13.49
N LEU A 203 8.61 -0.50 -13.23
CA LEU A 203 9.52 0.53 -13.74
C LEU A 203 9.56 0.54 -15.27
N LEU A 204 9.73 -0.63 -15.89
CA LEU A 204 9.80 -0.73 -17.36
C LEU A 204 8.49 -0.29 -18.03
N ASN A 205 7.34 -0.61 -17.43
CA ASN A 205 6.05 -0.13 -17.90
C ASN A 205 5.94 1.41 -17.80
N GLU A 206 6.39 2.00 -16.68
CA GLU A 206 6.45 3.46 -16.53
C GLU A 206 7.36 4.12 -17.58
N ILE A 207 8.58 3.58 -17.79
CA ILE A 207 9.52 4.06 -18.81
C ILE A 207 8.90 4.00 -20.21
N ASN A 208 8.25 2.89 -20.56
CA ASN A 208 7.63 2.72 -21.88
C ASN A 208 6.51 3.74 -22.13
N ASP A 209 5.68 4.01 -21.12
CA ASP A 209 4.61 5.01 -21.24
C ASP A 209 5.16 6.44 -21.29
N LEU A 210 6.24 6.72 -20.57
CA LEU A 210 6.94 8.00 -20.66
C LEU A 210 7.60 8.19 -22.03
N LYS A 211 8.23 7.15 -22.61
CA LYS A 211 8.79 7.19 -23.97
C LYS A 211 7.73 7.53 -25.02
N LYS A 212 6.53 6.94 -24.92
CA LYS A 212 5.39 7.29 -25.79
C LYS A 212 4.96 8.76 -25.64
N LYS A 213 4.90 9.28 -24.41
CA LYS A 213 4.55 10.70 -24.15
C LYS A 213 5.64 11.65 -24.63
N ALA A 214 6.90 11.31 -24.43
CA ALA A 214 8.06 12.06 -24.89
C ALA A 214 8.09 12.15 -26.42
N GLY A 215 7.79 11.04 -27.13
CA GLY A 215 7.64 11.03 -28.59
C GLY A 215 6.53 11.95 -29.13
N LYS A 216 5.59 12.37 -28.26
CA LYS A 216 4.54 13.37 -28.56
C LYS A 216 4.90 14.80 -28.09
N GLY A 217 6.17 15.04 -27.71
CA GLY A 217 6.65 16.36 -27.30
C GLY A 217 6.38 16.73 -25.84
N ASN A 218 6.01 15.77 -24.97
CA ASN A 218 5.77 16.08 -23.56
C ASN A 218 7.09 16.31 -22.79
N LEU A 219 7.38 17.57 -22.45
CA LEU A 219 8.61 17.98 -21.77
C LEU A 219 8.80 17.34 -20.39
N GLN A 220 7.73 17.15 -19.61
CA GLN A 220 7.82 16.50 -18.30
C GLN A 220 8.18 15.02 -18.41
N ALA A 221 7.70 14.35 -19.46
CA ALA A 221 8.05 12.97 -19.74
C ALA A 221 9.51 12.84 -20.16
N ILE A 222 10.01 13.76 -20.99
CA ILE A 222 11.43 13.85 -21.37
C ILE A 222 12.29 14.04 -20.12
N ASP A 223 11.89 14.94 -19.22
CA ASP A 223 12.65 15.20 -18.00
C ASP A 223 12.66 14.00 -17.05
N SER A 224 11.50 13.36 -16.82
CA SER A 224 11.40 12.18 -15.96
C SER A 224 12.23 10.99 -16.47
N LEU A 225 12.34 10.82 -17.80
CA LEU A 225 13.14 9.76 -18.41
C LEU A 225 14.63 9.88 -18.11
N LYS A 226 15.16 11.10 -17.92
CA LYS A 226 16.58 11.30 -17.56
C LYS A 226 16.97 10.59 -16.26
N PHE A 227 16.01 10.41 -15.35
CA PHE A 227 16.22 9.79 -14.05
C PHE A 227 15.79 8.33 -14.03
N LEU A 228 14.69 7.99 -14.72
CA LEU A 228 14.13 6.62 -14.73
C LEU A 228 14.86 5.68 -15.69
N ASP A 229 15.26 6.16 -16.87
CA ASP A 229 15.94 5.36 -17.91
C ASP A 229 17.47 5.32 -17.69
N CYS A 230 17.88 5.28 -16.43
CA CYS A 230 19.28 5.20 -16.00
C CYS A 230 19.64 3.75 -15.67
N GLU A 231 20.81 3.30 -16.14
CA GLU A 231 21.27 1.92 -15.94
C GLU A 231 21.31 1.53 -14.46
N SER A 232 21.82 2.39 -13.57
CA SER A 232 21.91 2.09 -12.14
C SER A 232 20.53 1.87 -11.49
N VAL A 233 19.53 2.67 -11.87
CA VAL A 233 18.15 2.56 -11.39
C VAL A 233 17.48 1.28 -11.91
N ILE A 234 17.67 0.98 -13.19
CA ILE A 234 17.14 -0.21 -13.84
C ILE A 234 17.77 -1.47 -13.24
N GLU A 235 19.10 -1.53 -13.12
CA GLU A 235 19.81 -2.67 -12.53
C GLU A 235 19.42 -2.88 -11.08
N PHE A 236 19.35 -1.82 -10.27
CA PHE A 236 18.94 -1.95 -8.87
C PHE A 236 17.54 -2.55 -8.73
N SER A 237 16.61 -2.20 -9.63
CA SER A 237 15.23 -2.68 -9.62
C SER A 237 15.08 -4.17 -9.95
N LYS A 238 16.08 -4.80 -10.59
CA LYS A 238 15.98 -6.20 -11.04
C LYS A 238 15.68 -7.16 -9.90
N TYR A 239 14.71 -8.03 -10.17
CA TYR A 239 14.27 -9.10 -9.26
C TYR A 239 13.81 -8.61 -7.88
N LEU A 240 13.41 -7.34 -7.78
CA LEU A 240 12.82 -6.78 -6.57
C LEU A 240 11.33 -7.11 -6.51
N LEU A 241 10.98 -7.98 -5.58
CA LEU A 241 9.60 -8.17 -5.16
C LEU A 241 9.29 -7.16 -4.05
N ARG A 242 8.55 -6.11 -4.38
CA ARG A 242 8.23 -5.01 -3.48
C ARG A 242 6.95 -5.27 -2.72
N PHE A 243 7.02 -5.12 -1.41
CA PHE A 243 5.90 -5.18 -0.48
C PHE A 243 5.59 -3.78 0.05
N GLU A 244 4.38 -3.32 -0.25
CA GLU A 244 3.92 -1.98 0.08
C GLU A 244 2.71 -2.05 0.99
N VAL A 245 2.71 -1.23 2.03
CA VAL A 245 1.54 -1.00 2.87
C VAL A 245 1.22 0.47 2.96
N ARG A 246 -0.04 0.79 2.66
CA ARG A 246 -0.67 2.08 2.99
C ARG A 246 -1.29 2.00 4.37
N LEU A 247 -0.80 2.79 5.30
CA LEU A 247 -1.33 2.96 6.64
C LEU A 247 -2.17 4.24 6.66
N LYS A 248 -3.45 4.15 7.01
CA LYS A 248 -4.37 5.30 7.07
C LYS A 248 -4.47 5.83 8.49
N ASN A 249 -4.89 7.08 8.63
CA ASN A 249 -4.99 7.82 9.88
C ASN A 249 -5.60 7.01 11.05
N GLN A 250 -6.69 6.28 10.82
CA GLN A 250 -7.30 5.46 11.87
C GLN A 250 -6.33 4.38 12.39
N TRP A 251 -5.61 3.70 11.50
CA TRP A 251 -4.64 2.69 11.92
C TRP A 251 -3.41 3.33 12.58
N LEU A 252 -2.92 4.46 12.06
CA LEU A 252 -1.82 5.20 12.68
C LEU A 252 -2.17 5.61 14.13
N TYR A 253 -3.36 6.18 14.33
CA TYR A 253 -3.88 6.55 15.65
C TYR A 253 -3.99 5.34 16.59
N GLU A 254 -4.58 4.24 16.13
CA GLU A 254 -4.69 2.98 16.90
C GLU A 254 -3.32 2.39 17.28
N ASN A 255 -2.25 2.81 16.59
CA ASN A 255 -0.87 2.39 16.84
C ASN A 255 -0.01 3.46 17.51
N GLY A 256 -0.63 4.49 18.10
CA GLY A 256 0.06 5.51 18.89
C GLY A 256 0.89 6.49 18.06
N VAL A 257 0.67 6.57 16.75
CA VAL A 257 1.38 7.51 15.87
C VAL A 257 0.64 8.85 15.86
N PRO A 258 1.31 9.98 16.14
CA PRO A 258 0.70 11.31 16.05
C PRO A 258 0.18 11.60 14.64
N LEU A 259 -1.02 12.17 14.54
CA LEU A 259 -1.60 12.54 13.25
C LEU A 259 -1.20 13.95 12.81
N ASN A 260 -0.88 14.87 13.72
CA ASN A 260 -0.29 16.15 13.33
C ASN A 260 1.04 15.89 12.60
N LEU A 261 1.19 16.47 11.41
CA LEU A 261 2.28 16.21 10.48
C LEU A 261 3.66 16.51 11.09
N TRP A 262 3.77 17.61 11.83
CA TRP A 262 5.04 18.04 12.40
C TRP A 262 5.40 17.23 13.66
N GLN A 263 4.41 16.89 14.47
CA GLN A 263 4.58 15.94 15.58
C GLN A 263 4.95 14.54 15.06
N PHE A 264 4.36 14.12 13.94
CA PHE A 264 4.73 12.87 13.28
C PHE A 264 6.21 12.86 12.87
N PHE A 265 6.72 13.94 12.26
CA PHE A 265 8.14 14.02 11.91
C PHE A 265 9.06 14.07 13.13
N ALA A 266 8.67 14.74 14.22
CA ALA A 266 9.41 14.65 15.49
C ALA A 266 9.41 13.20 16.02
N PHE A 267 8.26 12.53 15.99
CA PHE A 267 8.12 11.15 16.43
C PHE A 267 8.95 10.18 15.60
N GLU A 268 8.99 10.34 14.27
CA GLU A 268 9.81 9.52 13.37
C GLU A 268 11.31 9.76 13.57
N ARG A 269 11.73 11.02 13.82
CA ARG A 269 13.11 11.34 14.17
C ARG A 269 13.54 10.64 15.46
N ASP A 270 12.69 10.71 16.49
CA ASP A 270 12.97 10.16 17.82
C ASP A 270 12.84 8.63 17.85
N ASN A 271 12.18 8.02 16.85
CA ASN A 271 11.99 6.57 16.69
C ASN A 271 12.49 6.12 15.31
N PRO A 272 13.82 5.95 15.10
CA PRO A 272 14.39 5.68 13.80
C PRO A 272 13.95 4.33 13.19
N THR A 273 13.42 3.39 13.97
CA THR A 273 12.91 2.10 13.48
C THR A 273 11.42 2.10 13.20
N LEU A 274 10.70 3.19 13.49
CA LEU A 274 9.24 3.28 13.42
C LEU A 274 8.66 2.73 12.11
N GLY A 275 9.16 3.18 10.96
CA GLY A 275 8.64 2.72 9.66
C GLY A 275 8.75 1.20 9.49
N ILE A 276 9.85 0.59 9.95
CA ILE A 276 10.07 -0.87 9.88
C ILE A 276 9.08 -1.58 10.80
N GLU A 277 8.92 -1.10 12.03
CA GLU A 277 8.02 -1.68 13.02
C GLU A 277 6.56 -1.63 12.57
N LEU A 278 6.09 -0.49 12.05
CA LEU A 278 4.73 -0.33 11.54
C LEU A 278 4.49 -1.23 10.31
N TRP A 279 5.48 -1.32 9.42
CA TRP A 279 5.42 -2.17 8.24
C TRP A 279 5.37 -3.66 8.62
N GLN A 280 6.25 -4.10 9.54
CA GLN A 280 6.28 -5.48 10.03
C GLN A 280 4.98 -5.83 10.73
N LYS A 281 4.46 -4.94 11.59
CA LYS A 281 3.17 -5.12 12.25
C LYS A 281 2.03 -5.23 11.25
N ALA A 282 2.06 -4.42 10.19
CA ALA A 282 1.05 -4.50 9.16
C ALA A 282 1.13 -5.81 8.36
N PHE A 283 2.32 -6.35 8.10
CA PHE A 283 2.53 -7.62 7.39
C PHE A 283 2.60 -8.87 8.28
N SER A 284 2.50 -8.74 9.62
CA SER A 284 2.58 -9.88 10.55
C SER A 284 1.68 -11.07 10.19
N PRO A 285 0.43 -10.89 9.70
CA PRO A 285 -0.41 -12.03 9.34
C PRO A 285 0.13 -12.86 8.16
N LEU A 286 1.04 -12.29 7.38
CA LEU A 286 1.75 -12.96 6.28
C LEU A 286 2.92 -13.76 6.86
N PHE A 287 3.78 -13.10 7.64
CA PHE A 287 4.98 -13.71 8.22
C PHE A 287 4.67 -14.83 9.22
N GLU A 288 3.67 -14.63 10.09
CA GLU A 288 3.17 -15.68 10.98
C GLU A 288 2.69 -16.92 10.21
N GLY A 289 2.20 -16.75 8.98
CA GLY A 289 1.78 -17.87 8.14
C GLY A 289 2.96 -18.64 7.55
N PHE A 290 4.09 -17.98 7.29
CA PHE A 290 5.32 -18.62 6.82
C PHE A 290 6.02 -19.42 7.93
N GLU A 291 6.09 -18.88 9.16
CA GLU A 291 6.74 -19.57 10.29
C GLU A 291 6.17 -20.97 10.58
N ASN A 292 4.90 -21.21 10.21
CA ASN A 292 4.18 -22.45 10.47
C ASN A 292 4.25 -23.48 9.33
N MET A 293 4.98 -23.21 8.24
CA MET A 293 5.11 -24.15 7.10
C MET A 293 6.07 -25.31 7.43
N SER A 294 5.67 -26.55 7.15
CA SER A 294 6.48 -27.75 7.43
C SER A 294 7.04 -28.33 6.14
N MET A 295 8.37 -28.26 5.96
CA MET A 295 9.11 -28.68 4.75
C MET A 295 9.09 -30.20 4.46
N LYS A 296 8.12 -30.96 4.96
CA LYS A 296 8.09 -32.41 4.87
C LYS A 296 7.25 -32.86 3.67
N ILE A 297 7.88 -33.59 2.76
CA ILE A 297 7.20 -34.31 1.69
C ILE A 297 6.60 -35.56 2.33
N TYR A 298 5.29 -35.72 2.19
CA TYR A 298 4.56 -36.90 2.65
C TYR A 298 3.90 -37.58 1.47
N ASN A 299 3.97 -38.92 1.43
CA ASN A 299 3.15 -39.68 0.50
C ASN A 299 1.69 -39.81 1.00
N ASP A 300 0.80 -40.29 0.13
CA ASP A 300 -0.64 -40.39 0.43
C ASP A 300 -0.95 -41.26 1.66
N ASP A 301 -0.23 -42.36 1.84
CA ASP A 301 -0.40 -43.27 2.97
C ASP A 301 0.05 -42.61 4.29
N GLU A 302 1.15 -41.87 4.27
CA GLU A 302 1.65 -41.10 5.41
C GLU A 302 0.68 -39.99 5.82
N ILE A 303 0.09 -39.29 4.83
CA ILE A 303 -0.92 -38.26 5.07
C ILE A 303 -2.16 -38.88 5.71
N LEU A 304 -2.68 -39.96 5.13
CA LEU A 304 -3.85 -40.66 5.68
C LEU A 304 -3.57 -41.17 7.10
N ASN A 305 -2.38 -41.71 7.36
CA ASN A 305 -1.99 -42.17 8.69
C ASN A 305 -1.97 -41.01 9.69
N LYS A 306 -1.37 -39.87 9.34
CA LYS A 306 -1.35 -38.66 10.18
C LYS A 306 -2.75 -38.15 10.52
N ILE A 307 -3.65 -38.16 9.54
CA ILE A 307 -5.06 -37.81 9.77
C ILE A 307 -5.73 -38.83 10.70
N SER A 308 -5.46 -40.13 10.49
CA SER A 308 -6.05 -41.23 11.26
C SER A 308 -5.64 -41.17 12.72
N ILE A 309 -4.37 -40.89 13.01
CA ILE A 309 -3.84 -40.75 14.38
C ILE A 309 -4.63 -39.70 15.20
N VAL A 310 -5.05 -38.61 14.58
CA VAL A 310 -5.72 -37.49 15.26
C VAL A 310 -7.24 -37.65 15.31
N HIS A 311 -7.85 -38.19 14.24
CA HIS A 311 -9.30 -38.12 14.05
C HIS A 311 -10.04 -39.45 14.11
N ASP A 312 -9.34 -40.58 14.14
CA ASP A 312 -9.99 -41.88 14.37
C ASP A 312 -10.49 -41.98 15.81
N LYS A 313 -11.64 -42.66 15.99
CA LYS A 313 -12.24 -42.84 17.31
C LYS A 313 -12.86 -44.21 17.50
N ILE A 314 -12.86 -44.69 18.73
CA ILE A 314 -13.59 -45.90 19.11
C ILE A 314 -15.07 -45.56 19.25
N THR A 315 -15.93 -46.32 18.57
CA THR A 315 -17.38 -46.14 18.64
C THR A 315 -17.93 -46.67 19.96
N ARG A 316 -19.19 -46.33 20.26
CA ARG A 316 -19.95 -46.90 21.41
C ARG A 316 -20.00 -48.44 21.39
N THR A 317 -19.79 -49.06 20.23
CA THR A 317 -19.75 -50.52 20.03
C THR A 317 -18.35 -51.13 20.16
N GLY A 318 -17.34 -50.34 20.56
CA GLY A 318 -15.96 -50.80 20.72
C GLY A 318 -15.18 -50.95 19.41
N ARG A 319 -15.73 -50.57 18.26
CA ARG A 319 -15.06 -50.67 16.95
C ARG A 319 -14.34 -49.37 16.60
N LEU A 320 -13.19 -49.46 15.96
CA LEU A 320 -12.50 -48.28 15.43
C LEU A 320 -13.27 -47.70 14.22
N SER A 321 -13.59 -46.41 14.26
CA SER A 321 -14.21 -45.69 13.14
C SER A 321 -13.18 -44.84 12.41
N LYS A 322 -12.98 -45.15 11.13
CA LYS A 322 -12.11 -44.43 10.18
C LYS A 322 -12.85 -43.45 9.26
N VAL A 323 -14.15 -43.26 9.48
CA VAL A 323 -15.00 -42.48 8.56
C VAL A 323 -14.55 -41.03 8.48
N LYS A 324 -14.19 -40.42 9.63
CA LYS A 324 -13.76 -39.03 9.68
C LYS A 324 -12.41 -38.83 8.97
N SER A 325 -11.45 -39.71 9.21
CA SER A 325 -10.12 -39.64 8.60
C SER A 325 -10.18 -39.83 7.08
N ILE A 326 -10.95 -40.81 6.59
CA ILE A 326 -11.16 -41.02 5.15
C ILE A 326 -11.81 -39.80 4.49
N ASN A 327 -12.84 -39.20 5.13
CA ASN A 327 -13.49 -38.00 4.59
C ASN A 327 -12.54 -36.79 4.55
N LEU A 328 -11.71 -36.61 5.58
CA LEU A 328 -10.70 -35.55 5.62
C LEU A 328 -9.60 -35.78 4.58
N PHE A 329 -9.17 -37.02 4.38
CA PHE A 329 -8.22 -37.37 3.34
C PHE A 329 -8.78 -37.09 1.94
N ASN A 330 -10.03 -37.48 1.66
CA ASN A 330 -10.70 -37.15 0.39
C ASN A 330 -10.84 -35.64 0.19
N PHE A 331 -11.10 -34.88 1.27
CA PHE A 331 -11.12 -33.42 1.23
C PHE A 331 -9.73 -32.84 0.87
N TYR A 332 -8.67 -33.36 1.48
CA TYR A 332 -7.29 -32.99 1.15
C TYR A 332 -6.95 -33.29 -0.32
N LEU A 333 -7.27 -34.50 -0.81
CA LEU A 333 -7.10 -34.88 -2.21
C LEU A 333 -7.89 -33.96 -3.16
N SER A 334 -9.10 -33.57 -2.77
CA SER A 334 -9.92 -32.64 -3.55
C SER A 334 -9.25 -31.28 -3.69
N ILE A 335 -8.60 -30.77 -2.63
CA ILE A 335 -7.83 -29.53 -2.68
C ILE A 335 -6.62 -29.70 -3.60
N ARG A 336 -5.90 -30.82 -3.50
CA ARG A 336 -4.74 -31.11 -4.35
C ARG A 336 -5.11 -31.15 -5.84
N THR A 337 -6.26 -31.73 -6.18
CA THR A 337 -6.70 -31.89 -7.58
C THR A 337 -7.42 -30.64 -8.12
N LEU A 338 -8.43 -30.14 -7.41
CA LEU A 338 -9.30 -29.06 -7.91
C LEU A 338 -8.75 -27.68 -7.56
N GLY A 339 -8.08 -27.54 -6.41
CA GLY A 339 -7.56 -26.29 -5.88
C GLY A 339 -8.42 -25.75 -4.74
N TYR A 340 -7.77 -25.02 -3.81
CA TYR A 340 -8.39 -24.54 -2.57
C TYR A 340 -9.66 -23.71 -2.80
N ASP A 341 -9.61 -22.74 -3.71
CA ASP A 341 -10.76 -21.85 -4.00
C ASP A 341 -11.91 -22.63 -4.63
N LYS A 342 -11.62 -23.58 -5.54
CA LYS A 342 -12.67 -24.39 -6.17
C LYS A 342 -13.37 -25.30 -5.18
N VAL A 343 -12.61 -25.95 -4.29
CA VAL A 343 -13.19 -26.77 -3.21
C VAL A 343 -14.03 -25.92 -2.27
N LYS A 344 -13.62 -24.68 -1.99
CA LYS A 344 -14.39 -23.74 -1.17
C LYS A 344 -15.71 -23.33 -1.82
N GLU A 345 -15.76 -23.17 -3.14
CA GLU A 345 -17.01 -22.85 -3.86
C GLU A 345 -18.02 -24.00 -3.82
N ILE A 346 -17.56 -25.25 -3.96
CA ILE A 346 -18.43 -26.43 -4.06
C ILE A 346 -18.78 -27.07 -2.71
N THR A 347 -18.13 -26.63 -1.63
CA THR A 347 -18.38 -27.10 -0.26
C THR A 347 -19.11 -26.02 0.53
N SER A 348 -20.03 -26.40 1.42
CA SER A 348 -20.67 -25.41 2.29
C SER A 348 -19.62 -24.69 3.17
N ASN A 349 -19.78 -23.38 3.37
CA ASN A 349 -18.80 -22.55 4.09
C ASN A 349 -18.44 -23.14 5.46
N SER A 350 -19.42 -23.54 6.26
CA SER A 350 -19.18 -24.13 7.58
C SER A 350 -18.34 -25.41 7.48
N LYS A 351 -18.68 -26.31 6.55
CA LYS A 351 -17.99 -27.59 6.41
C LYS A 351 -16.57 -27.42 5.88
N PHE A 352 -16.37 -26.47 4.97
CA PHE A 352 -15.06 -26.14 4.43
C PHE A 352 -14.10 -25.70 5.54
N TYR A 353 -14.47 -24.68 6.32
CA TYR A 353 -13.59 -24.17 7.38
C TYR A 353 -13.41 -25.17 8.52
N GLU A 354 -14.42 -25.99 8.83
CA GLU A 354 -14.30 -27.09 9.78
C GLU A 354 -13.26 -28.13 9.32
N ASN A 355 -13.35 -28.59 8.07
CA ASN A 355 -12.40 -29.54 7.51
C ASN A 355 -10.99 -28.95 7.41
N VAL A 356 -10.84 -27.68 7.02
CA VAL A 356 -9.55 -26.98 7.04
C VAL A 356 -8.97 -27.00 8.45
N LYS A 357 -9.75 -26.65 9.48
CA LYS A 357 -9.30 -26.71 10.88
C LYS A 357 -8.80 -28.11 11.24
N TYR A 358 -9.58 -29.15 10.97
CA TYR A 358 -9.19 -30.52 11.29
C TYR A 358 -7.92 -30.99 10.57
N ILE A 359 -7.68 -30.54 9.33
CA ILE A 359 -6.43 -30.83 8.62
C ILE A 359 -5.25 -30.13 9.30
N LEU A 360 -5.42 -28.85 9.69
CA LEU A 360 -4.37 -28.09 10.38
C LEU A 360 -4.05 -28.66 11.76
N ASP A 361 -5.04 -29.20 12.48
CA ASP A 361 -4.86 -29.87 13.78
C ASP A 361 -3.95 -31.13 13.68
N CYS A 362 -3.72 -31.68 12.48
CA CYS A 362 -2.87 -32.84 12.27
C CYS A 362 -1.37 -32.52 12.13
N ASP A 363 -0.99 -31.24 12.12
CA ASP A 363 0.40 -30.75 12.18
C ASP A 363 1.35 -31.37 11.13
N PHE A 364 0.85 -31.54 9.91
CA PHE A 364 1.66 -32.00 8.75
C PHE A 364 1.64 -31.02 7.57
N CYS A 365 0.77 -30.02 7.63
CA CYS A 365 0.56 -29.05 6.58
C CYS A 365 0.03 -27.76 7.20
N SER A 366 0.66 -26.65 6.87
CA SER A 366 0.20 -25.32 7.23
C SER A 366 -0.96 -24.86 6.35
N LYS A 367 -1.58 -23.76 6.76
CA LYS A 367 -2.65 -23.14 5.97
C LYS A 367 -2.17 -22.64 4.60
N PHE A 368 -0.93 -22.15 4.49
CA PHE A 368 -0.40 -21.62 3.23
C PHE A 368 -0.07 -22.74 2.26
N GLU A 369 0.48 -23.84 2.77
CA GLU A 369 0.70 -25.07 1.99
C GLU A 369 -0.64 -25.62 1.49
N LEU A 370 -1.65 -25.71 2.37
CA LEU A 370 -2.98 -26.17 1.97
C LEU A 370 -3.62 -25.26 0.91
N GLN A 371 -3.42 -23.94 0.98
CA GLN A 371 -3.92 -22.98 0.00
C GLN A 371 -3.24 -23.10 -1.37
N ASN A 372 -1.98 -23.54 -1.38
CA ASN A 372 -1.17 -23.70 -2.59
C ASN A 372 -1.04 -25.16 -3.05
N LEU A 373 -1.71 -26.10 -2.39
CA LEU A 373 -1.47 -27.54 -2.53
C LEU A 373 -1.55 -28.06 -3.98
N LYS A 374 -2.41 -27.47 -4.81
CA LYS A 374 -2.52 -27.81 -6.25
C LYS A 374 -1.32 -27.34 -7.08
N SER A 375 -0.77 -26.19 -6.72
CA SER A 375 0.36 -25.55 -7.42
C SER A 375 1.71 -26.06 -6.93
N ILE A 376 1.73 -26.74 -5.78
CA ILE A 376 2.90 -27.38 -5.21
C ILE A 376 3.16 -28.69 -5.96
N ASP A 377 4.09 -28.67 -6.91
CA ASP A 377 4.66 -29.88 -7.49
C ASP A 377 5.56 -30.56 -6.44
N GLU A 378 5.51 -31.90 -6.31
CA GLU A 378 6.21 -32.68 -5.28
C GLU A 378 7.74 -32.40 -5.22
N LYS A 379 8.29 -31.82 -6.29
CA LYS A 379 9.71 -31.53 -6.47
C LYS A 379 10.17 -30.13 -6.07
N ASN A 380 9.28 -29.15 -5.84
CA ASN A 380 9.63 -27.73 -5.77
C ASN A 380 9.28 -27.00 -4.45
N VAL A 381 8.77 -27.69 -3.44
CA VAL A 381 8.23 -27.09 -2.19
C VAL A 381 9.30 -26.50 -1.27
N VAL A 382 10.51 -27.09 -1.29
CA VAL A 382 11.54 -26.92 -0.26
C VAL A 382 12.20 -25.52 -0.18
N PRO A 383 12.33 -24.69 -1.23
CA PRO A 383 13.02 -23.38 -1.13
C PRO A 383 12.16 -22.19 -0.66
N PHE A 384 10.82 -22.26 -0.70
CA PHE A 384 9.94 -21.08 -0.67
C PHE A 384 10.09 -20.15 0.56
N LEU A 385 10.48 -20.69 1.72
CA LEU A 385 10.67 -19.93 2.97
C LEU A 385 11.97 -19.10 2.99
N LYS A 386 13.00 -19.52 2.25
CA LYS A 386 14.23 -18.72 2.06
C LYS A 386 14.04 -17.61 1.01
N LEU A 387 12.90 -17.55 0.33
CA LEU A 387 12.72 -16.66 -0.83
C LEU A 387 12.27 -15.25 -0.45
N ILE A 388 11.55 -15.04 0.65
CA ILE A 388 11.10 -13.69 1.07
C ILE A 388 11.85 -13.26 2.33
N GLU A 389 13.16 -13.14 2.22
CA GLU A 389 13.96 -12.44 3.23
C GLU A 389 13.97 -10.94 2.91
N ILE A 390 13.46 -10.13 3.83
CA ILE A 390 13.50 -8.67 3.72
C ILE A 390 14.74 -8.17 4.45
N ASP A 391 15.81 -7.94 3.69
CA ASP A 391 17.02 -7.34 4.23
C ASP A 391 16.88 -5.81 4.28
N PHE A 392 16.46 -5.29 5.44
CA PHE A 392 16.38 -3.84 5.66
C PHE A 392 17.74 -3.13 5.61
N SER A 393 18.87 -3.84 5.65
CA SER A 393 20.19 -3.22 5.51
C SER A 393 20.55 -2.92 4.05
N ASN A 394 19.94 -3.62 3.09
CA ASN A 394 20.24 -3.54 1.66
C ASN A 394 19.04 -3.08 0.82
N GLN A 395 18.36 -2.01 1.27
CA GLN A 395 17.22 -1.40 0.58
C GLN A 395 17.59 -0.20 -0.30
N LEU A 396 18.87 0.19 -0.32
CA LEU A 396 19.40 1.34 -1.03
C LEU A 396 20.66 0.92 -1.81
N PRO A 397 20.99 1.58 -2.92
CA PRO A 397 22.34 1.53 -3.49
C PRO A 397 23.39 1.94 -2.45
N VAL A 398 24.61 1.38 -2.56
CA VAL A 398 25.71 1.62 -1.60
C VAL A 398 26.12 3.10 -1.57
N ASP A 399 26.02 3.78 -2.69
CA ASP A 399 26.36 5.18 -2.91
C ASP A 399 25.17 6.15 -2.72
N TYR A 400 24.03 5.65 -2.23
CA TYR A 400 22.86 6.49 -2.05
C TYR A 400 23.05 7.54 -0.96
N VAL A 401 22.83 8.80 -1.33
CA VAL A 401 22.75 9.94 -0.41
C VAL A 401 21.33 10.49 -0.47
N GLU A 402 20.66 10.53 0.69
CA GLU A 402 19.28 11.01 0.79
C GLU A 402 19.21 12.50 0.38
N PRO A 403 18.40 12.88 -0.64
CA PRO A 403 18.33 14.27 -1.06
C PRO A 403 17.68 15.16 0.00
N THR A 404 18.22 16.36 0.17
CA THR A 404 17.70 17.36 1.12
C THR A 404 17.08 18.54 0.39
N SER A 405 15.92 18.98 0.86
CA SER A 405 15.27 20.20 0.38
C SER A 405 16.02 21.46 0.84
N SER A 406 16.27 22.39 -0.08
CA SER A 406 16.77 23.74 0.22
C SER A 406 15.77 24.59 1.01
N HIS A 407 14.49 24.21 0.99
CA HIS A 407 13.39 24.91 1.66
C HIS A 407 13.12 24.41 3.08
N ALA A 408 13.90 23.44 3.58
CA ALA A 408 13.72 22.88 4.92
C ALA A 408 13.77 23.95 6.03
N HIS A 409 14.56 25.01 5.83
CA HIS A 409 14.69 26.11 6.79
C HIS A 409 13.37 26.87 7.03
N ILE A 410 12.45 26.85 6.07
CA ILE A 410 11.13 27.50 6.16
C ILE A 410 10.26 26.78 7.18
N TYR A 411 10.25 25.45 7.20
CA TYR A 411 9.27 24.67 7.96
C TYR A 411 9.85 23.96 9.19
N LYS A 412 11.17 23.87 9.32
CA LYS A 412 11.82 23.15 10.43
C LYS A 412 11.40 23.60 11.82
N HIS A 413 10.99 24.87 11.97
CA HIS A 413 10.54 25.45 13.23
C HIS A 413 9.20 24.87 13.71
N LEU A 414 8.42 24.28 12.81
CA LEU A 414 7.15 23.62 13.14
C LEU A 414 7.36 22.24 13.79
N ILE A 415 8.54 21.63 13.61
CA ILE A 415 8.87 20.35 14.23
C ILE A 415 9.30 20.60 15.69
N PRO A 416 8.62 19.97 16.67
CA PRO A 416 9.02 20.08 18.07
C PRO A 416 10.49 19.68 18.31
N ASN A 417 11.20 20.52 19.06
CA ASN A 417 12.59 20.31 19.47
C ASN A 417 13.60 20.11 18.32
N PHE A 418 13.35 20.69 17.13
CA PHE A 418 14.22 20.50 15.96
C PHE A 418 15.69 20.94 16.18
N SER A 419 15.94 21.94 17.03
CA SER A 419 17.28 22.52 17.28
C SER A 419 18.21 21.70 18.19
N LYS A 420 17.78 20.54 18.73
CA LYS A 420 18.62 19.71 19.61
C LYS A 420 19.49 18.68 18.87
N ALA A 421 19.39 18.60 17.55
CA ALA A 421 20.17 17.68 16.73
C ALA A 421 20.55 18.37 15.41
N SER A 422 21.61 19.18 15.45
CA SER A 422 22.39 19.56 14.27
C SER A 422 23.75 18.90 14.37
#